data_AF-A0A8T3TP32-F1
#
_entry.id   AF-A0A8T3TP32-F1
#
_cell.length_a   1.000
_cell.length_b   1.000
_cell.length_c   1.000
_cell.angle_alpha   90.00
_cell.angle_beta   90.00
_cell.angle_gamma   90.00
#
_symmetry.space_group_name_H-M   'P 1'
#
loop_
_entity.id
_entity.type
_entity.pdbx_description
1 polymer ?
#
loop_
_entity_poly.entity_id
_entity_poly.type
_entity_poly.pdbx_seq_one_letter_code
_entity_poly.pdbx_strand_id
1 'polypeptide(L)'
;MPDLDVASITVYEDAGVVKLVIDVRNTGPGNAGRFLVSAVCAGRAPTEVVDGLASGSDARITFSLDDPPGPDLVPQVAVDPRDELLESNEDNNVSLIDDPLCGIPALQFPSIGWQAHAAG
;
A
#
# COMPACT_ATOMS: atom_id res chain seq x y z
N MET A 1 -3.53 -23.52 3.55
CA MET A 1 -3.17 -22.45 2.62
C MET A 1 -2.82 -21.23 3.45
N PRO A 2 -1.71 -20.53 3.21
CA PRO A 2 -1.56 -19.14 3.65
C PRO A 2 -2.61 -18.24 2.97
N ASP A 3 -2.79 -17.04 3.52
CA ASP A 3 -3.60 -15.95 2.94
C ASP A 3 -3.03 -14.62 3.41
N LEU A 4 -2.18 -14.01 2.59
CA LEU A 4 -1.44 -12.79 2.86
C LEU A 4 -2.27 -11.58 2.46
N ASP A 5 -2.53 -10.71 3.42
CA ASP A 5 -3.26 -9.47 3.19
C ASP A 5 -2.50 -8.26 3.72
N VAL A 6 -2.74 -7.12 3.08
CA VAL A 6 -2.30 -5.83 3.62
C VAL A 6 -3.27 -5.43 4.73
N ALA A 7 -2.87 -5.59 5.98
CA ALA A 7 -3.71 -5.33 7.14
C ALA A 7 -3.82 -3.83 7.45
N SER A 8 -2.71 -3.09 7.33
CA SER A 8 -2.73 -1.64 7.51
C SER A 8 -1.63 -0.93 6.72
N ILE A 9 -1.90 0.31 6.35
CA ILE A 9 -0.94 1.22 5.73
C ILE A 9 -0.98 2.53 6.52
N THR A 10 0.18 2.98 6.99
CA THR A 10 0.35 4.28 7.63
C THR A 10 1.45 5.05 6.90
N VAL A 11 1.11 6.26 6.47
CA VAL A 11 2.04 7.18 5.81
C VAL A 11 2.20 8.42 6.68
N TYR A 12 3.44 8.87 6.86
CA TYR A 12 3.74 10.12 7.53
C TYR A 12 5.09 10.66 7.08
N GLU A 13 5.35 11.93 7.33
CA GLU A 13 6.66 12.52 7.12
C GLU A 13 7.37 12.67 8.46
N ASP A 14 8.65 12.30 8.51
CA ASP A 14 9.54 12.52 9.65
C ASP A 14 10.85 13.12 9.16
N ALA A 15 11.17 14.33 9.63
CA ALA A 15 12.37 15.09 9.24
C ALA A 15 12.58 15.22 7.71
N GLY A 16 11.51 15.41 6.94
CA GLY A 16 11.57 15.53 5.48
C GLY A 16 11.68 14.20 4.73
N VAL A 17 11.51 13.08 5.42
CA VAL A 17 11.52 11.72 4.86
C VAL A 17 10.13 11.13 4.97
N VAL A 18 9.56 10.69 3.84
CA VAL A 18 8.28 9.97 3.87
C VAL A 18 8.52 8.57 4.43
N LYS A 19 7.80 8.24 5.50
CA LYS A 19 7.75 6.93 6.13
C LYS A 19 6.48 6.22 5.70
N LEU A 20 6.66 5.05 5.10
CA LEU A 20 5.57 4.14 4.74
C LEU A 20 5.67 2.90 5.63
N VAL A 21 4.74 2.77 6.58
CA VAL A 21 4.62 1.63 7.49
C VAL A 21 3.50 0.73 7.00
N ILE A 22 3.82 -0.54 6.77
CA ILE A 22 2.90 -1.54 6.23
C ILE A 22 2.86 -2.68 7.23
N ASP A 23 1.65 -3.02 7.68
CA ASP A 23 1.41 -4.26 8.41
C ASP A 23 0.84 -5.28 7.41
N VAL A 24 1.56 -6.37 7.18
CA VAL A 24 1.11 -7.53 6.41
C VAL A 24 0.66 -8.60 7.39
N ARG A 25 -0.47 -9.23 7.12
CA ARG A 25 -0.99 -10.30 7.95
C ARG A 25 -1.13 -11.58 7.13
N ASN A 26 -1.05 -12.73 7.80
CA ASN A 26 -1.45 -14.01 7.25
C ASN A 26 -2.78 -14.43 7.91
N THR A 27 -3.89 -14.22 7.23
CA THR A 27 -5.24 -14.59 7.71
C THR A 27 -5.58 -16.06 7.45
N GLY A 28 -4.76 -16.75 6.65
CA GLY A 28 -4.96 -18.14 6.26
C GLY A 28 -4.53 -19.13 7.34
N PRO A 29 -5.04 -20.37 7.31
CA PRO A 29 -4.69 -21.41 8.29
C PRO A 29 -3.30 -22.02 8.09
N GLY A 30 -2.60 -21.72 7.00
CA GLY A 30 -1.26 -22.23 6.69
C GLY A 30 -0.18 -21.16 6.87
N ASN A 31 1.05 -21.58 7.14
CA ASN A 31 2.19 -20.68 7.18
C ASN A 31 2.58 -20.27 5.75
N ALA A 32 2.90 -18.98 5.56
CA ALA A 32 3.50 -18.47 4.34
C ALA A 32 5.02 -18.71 4.37
N GLY A 33 5.57 -19.15 3.23
CA GLY A 33 7.01 -19.18 3.00
C GLY A 33 7.56 -17.77 2.76
N ARG A 34 8.78 -17.68 2.25
CA ARG A 34 9.40 -16.40 1.89
C ARG A 34 8.59 -15.70 0.78
N PHE A 35 8.28 -14.42 0.94
CA PHE A 35 7.59 -13.59 -0.05
C PHE A 35 8.19 -12.19 -0.16
N LEU A 36 7.85 -11.49 -1.25
CA LEU A 36 8.24 -10.11 -1.49
C LEU A 36 7.08 -9.17 -1.14
N VAL A 37 7.36 -8.08 -0.44
CA VAL A 37 6.45 -6.93 -0.30
C VAL A 37 6.98 -5.83 -1.19
N SER A 38 6.12 -5.26 -2.03
CA SER A 38 6.44 -4.10 -2.85
C SER A 38 5.49 -2.96 -2.53
N ALA A 39 5.98 -1.73 -2.64
CA ALA A 39 5.15 -0.56 -2.54
C ALA A 39 5.46 0.41 -3.67
N VAL A 40 4.51 1.26 -3.98
CA VAL A 40 4.63 2.42 -4.85
C VAL A 40 4.12 3.62 -4.06
N CYS A 41 5.00 4.55 -3.74
CA CYS A 41 4.68 5.73 -2.94
C CYS A 41 5.73 6.82 -3.20
N ALA A 42 5.31 8.07 -3.27
CA ALA A 42 6.20 9.22 -3.43
C ALA A 42 7.10 9.09 -4.69
N GLY A 43 6.57 8.47 -5.74
CA GLY A 43 7.30 8.17 -6.99
C GLY A 43 8.42 7.13 -6.85
N ARG A 44 8.51 6.44 -5.71
CA ARG A 44 9.43 5.33 -5.46
C ARG A 44 8.69 4.01 -5.53
N ALA A 45 9.43 2.95 -5.83
CA ALA A 45 8.93 1.59 -5.83
C ALA A 45 9.81 0.66 -4.95
N PRO A 46 9.88 0.88 -3.62
CA PRO A 46 10.70 0.04 -2.76
C PRO A 46 10.16 -1.39 -2.65
N THR A 47 11.03 -2.31 -2.27
CA THR A 47 10.67 -3.71 -2.02
C THR A 47 11.39 -4.22 -0.79
N GLU A 48 10.73 -5.08 -0.02
CA GLU A 48 11.30 -5.79 1.15
C GLU A 48 10.98 -7.27 1.03
N VAL A 49 11.91 -8.12 1.44
CA VAL A 49 11.68 -9.57 1.52
C VAL A 49 11.30 -9.95 2.95
N VAL A 50 10.23 -10.71 3.10
CA VAL A 50 9.85 -11.34 4.36
C VAL A 50 10.17 -12.82 4.27
N ASP A 51 11.00 -13.35 5.20
CA ASP A 51 11.47 -14.74 5.15
C ASP A 51 10.36 -15.78 5.40
N GLY A 52 9.24 -15.35 5.97
CA GLY A 52 8.04 -16.15 6.18
C GLY A 52 7.09 -15.49 7.17
N LEU A 53 5.82 -15.90 7.13
CA LEU A 53 4.80 -15.39 8.05
C LEU A 53 3.90 -16.53 8.52
N ALA A 54 3.94 -16.81 9.83
CA ALA A 54 3.12 -17.86 10.43
C ALA A 54 1.62 -17.52 10.35
N SER A 55 0.79 -18.55 10.32
CA SER A 55 -0.68 -18.38 10.34
C SER A 55 -1.12 -17.50 11.51
N GLY A 56 -2.00 -16.54 11.23
CA GLY A 56 -2.56 -15.62 12.21
C GLY A 56 -1.60 -14.56 12.73
N SER A 57 -0.38 -14.48 12.19
CA SER A 57 0.65 -13.50 12.61
C SER A 57 0.72 -12.31 11.65
N ASP A 58 1.34 -11.23 12.13
CA ASP A 58 1.58 -9.99 11.39
C ASP A 58 3.10 -9.73 11.25
N ALA A 59 3.49 -9.09 10.14
CA ALA A 59 4.82 -8.55 9.91
C ALA A 59 4.72 -7.05 9.62
N ARG A 60 5.56 -6.26 10.30
CA ARG A 60 5.66 -4.81 10.08
C ARG A 60 6.87 -4.47 9.23
N ILE A 61 6.61 -3.82 8.09
CA ILE A 61 7.63 -3.29 7.17
C ILE A 61 7.63 -1.76 7.27
N THR A 62 8.80 -1.14 7.21
CA THR A 62 8.92 0.33 7.18
C THR A 62 9.88 0.74 6.09
N PHE A 63 9.37 1.46 5.09
CA PHE A 63 10.18 2.11 4.07
C PHE A 63 10.45 3.56 4.44
N SER A 64 11.68 4.01 4.19
CA SER A 64 12.09 5.41 4.28
C SER A 64 12.36 5.92 2.87
N LEU A 65 11.59 6.91 2.43
CA LEU A 65 11.60 7.41 1.06
C LEU A 65 12.16 8.84 1.08
N ASP A 66 13.47 8.95 0.84
CA ASP A 66 14.15 10.24 0.74
C ASP A 66 13.85 10.89 -0.64
N ASP A 67 13.46 12.17 -0.61
CA ASP A 67 13.38 13.12 -1.75
C ASP A 67 12.43 12.71 -2.92
N PRO A 68 11.16 13.20 -2.97
CA PRO A 68 10.27 12.94 -4.11
C PRO A 68 10.58 13.92 -5.27
N PRO A 69 10.87 13.41 -6.50
CA PRO A 69 9.76 13.09 -7.41
C PRO A 69 10.05 11.94 -8.40
N GLY A 70 9.21 10.91 -8.39
CA GLY A 70 9.09 9.96 -9.51
C GLY A 70 7.82 10.24 -10.32
N PRO A 71 7.62 9.57 -11.47
CA PRO A 71 6.41 9.75 -12.28
C PRO A 71 5.14 9.48 -11.46
N ASP A 72 3.99 10.00 -11.92
CA ASP A 72 2.66 9.70 -11.38
C ASP A 72 2.36 8.20 -11.53
N LEU A 73 2.92 7.40 -10.63
CA LEU A 73 2.55 6.00 -10.45
C LEU A 73 1.38 5.96 -9.48
N VAL A 74 0.45 5.04 -9.71
CA VAL A 74 -0.66 4.81 -8.79
C VAL A 74 -0.10 4.30 -7.47
N PRO A 75 -0.31 5.01 -6.34
CA PRO A 75 0.21 4.58 -5.06
C PRO A 75 -0.47 3.30 -4.57
N GLN A 76 0.32 2.28 -4.24
CA GLN A 76 -0.18 0.98 -3.84
C GLN A 76 0.85 0.18 -3.04
N VAL A 77 0.38 -0.82 -2.30
CA VAL A 77 1.17 -1.89 -1.69
C VAL A 77 0.72 -3.21 -2.31
N ALA A 78 1.66 -4.09 -2.61
CA ALA A 78 1.39 -5.45 -3.06
C ALA A 78 2.26 -6.44 -2.28
N VAL A 79 1.62 -7.47 -1.72
CA VAL A 79 2.24 -8.60 -1.04
C VAL A 79 2.27 -9.78 -2.02
N ASP A 80 3.40 -10.47 -2.08
CA ASP A 80 3.70 -11.48 -3.11
C ASP A 80 3.30 -11.05 -4.54
N PRO A 81 3.81 -9.90 -5.05
CA PRO A 81 3.42 -9.36 -6.36
C PRO A 81 3.85 -10.24 -7.54
N ARG A 82 4.56 -11.35 -7.29
CA ARG A 82 5.00 -12.31 -8.30
C ARG A 82 4.16 -13.59 -8.31
N ASP A 83 3.18 -13.70 -7.42
CA ASP A 83 2.31 -14.87 -7.33
C ASP A 83 3.14 -16.16 -7.14
N GLU A 84 4.15 -16.10 -6.26
CA GLU A 84 5.10 -17.20 -6.01
C GLU A 84 4.56 -18.19 -4.94
N LEU A 85 3.67 -17.73 -4.07
CA LEU A 85 2.98 -18.52 -3.06
C LEU A 85 1.52 -18.75 -3.50
N LEU A 86 1.05 -19.99 -3.34
CA LEU A 86 -0.37 -20.29 -3.52
C LEU A 86 -1.14 -19.94 -2.26
N GLU A 87 -2.10 -19.04 -2.37
CA GLU A 87 -2.88 -18.49 -1.28
C GLU A 87 -4.35 -18.93 -1.35
N SER A 88 -5.14 -18.69 -0.30
CA SER A 88 -6.59 -18.95 -0.38
C SER A 88 -7.38 -17.87 -1.10
N ASN A 89 -6.80 -16.67 -1.18
CA ASN A 89 -7.34 -15.53 -1.90
C ASN A 89 -6.15 -14.75 -2.45
N GLU A 90 -6.11 -14.54 -3.77
CA GLU A 90 -5.04 -13.76 -4.43
C GLU A 90 -5.48 -12.31 -4.67
N ASP A 91 -6.76 -12.00 -4.44
CA ASP A 91 -7.37 -10.70 -4.76
C ASP A 91 -7.21 -9.67 -3.61
N ASN A 92 -6.75 -10.08 -2.43
CA ASN A 92 -6.52 -9.24 -1.24
C ASN A 92 -5.04 -8.89 -1.00
N ASN A 93 -4.16 -9.30 -1.91
CA ASN A 93 -2.73 -9.05 -1.82
C ASN A 93 -2.34 -7.61 -2.18
N VAL A 94 -3.26 -6.83 -2.75
CA VAL A 94 -3.01 -5.47 -3.25
C VAL A 94 -3.93 -4.46 -2.55
N SER A 95 -3.35 -3.34 -2.10
CA SER A 95 -4.09 -2.23 -1.50
C SER A 95 -3.62 -0.89 -2.06
N LEU A 96 -4.56 -0.02 -2.44
CA LEU A 96 -4.27 1.35 -2.86
C LEU A 96 -3.91 2.21 -1.65
N ILE A 97 -2.99 3.16 -1.85
CA ILE A 97 -2.65 4.17 -0.84
C ILE A 97 -3.41 5.45 -1.17
N ASP A 98 -4.28 5.88 -0.26
CA ASP A 98 -4.97 7.18 -0.32
C ASP A 98 -4.30 8.16 0.65
N ASP A 99 -3.07 8.58 0.31
CA ASP A 99 -2.31 9.54 1.11
C ASP A 99 -1.58 10.55 0.20
N PRO A 100 -1.74 11.87 0.43
CA PRO A 100 -1.12 12.89 -0.41
C PRO A 100 0.42 12.84 -0.40
N LEU A 101 1.06 12.32 0.64
CA LEU A 101 2.52 12.16 0.69
C LEU A 101 3.01 11.10 -0.32
N CYS A 102 2.16 10.14 -0.69
CA CYS A 102 2.49 9.15 -1.70
C CYS A 102 2.15 9.59 -3.13
N GLY A 103 1.49 10.74 -3.30
CA GLY A 103 0.86 11.18 -4.56
C GLY A 103 -0.64 10.90 -4.55
N ILE A 104 -1.42 11.67 -5.30
CA ILE A 104 -2.87 11.42 -5.41
C ILE A 104 -3.14 10.29 -6.41
N PRO A 105 -3.92 9.24 -6.08
CA PRO A 105 -4.63 8.52 -7.12
C PRO A 105 -5.56 9.54 -7.79
N ALA A 106 -5.30 9.88 -9.05
CA ALA A 106 -5.98 10.97 -9.73
C ALA A 106 -7.49 10.70 -9.87
N LEU A 107 -8.30 11.36 -9.03
CA LEU A 107 -9.64 11.87 -9.30
C LEU A 107 -10.07 12.84 -8.19
N GLN A 108 -9.57 14.07 -8.24
CA GLN A 108 -10.12 15.18 -7.44
C GLN A 108 -11.27 15.80 -8.21
N PHE A 109 -12.51 15.67 -7.71
CA PHE A 109 -13.58 16.58 -8.11
C PHE A 109 -13.40 17.88 -7.32
N PRO A 110 -13.01 19.02 -7.93
CA PRO A 110 -13.19 20.29 -7.24
C PRO A 110 -14.68 20.42 -6.94
N SER A 111 -15.01 20.71 -5.69
CA SER A 111 -16.38 20.94 -5.24
C SER A 111 -17.10 21.89 -6.19
N ILE A 112 -18.11 21.38 -6.89
CA ILE A 112 -18.93 22.20 -7.77
C ILE A 112 -19.76 23.14 -6.89
N GLY A 113 -19.44 24.43 -6.93
CA GLY A 113 -20.26 25.46 -6.29
C GLY A 113 -21.49 25.70 -7.16
N TRP A 114 -22.65 25.20 -6.76
CA TRP A 114 -23.90 25.59 -7.41
C TRP A 114 -24.22 27.05 -7.07
N GLN A 115 -24.08 27.96 -8.03
CA GLN A 115 -24.72 29.27 -7.94
C GLN A 115 -26.16 29.14 -8.41
N ALA A 116 -27.12 29.23 -7.49
CA ALA A 116 -28.51 29.39 -7.83
C ALA A 116 -28.71 30.77 -8.48
N HIS A 117 -29.03 30.80 -9.78
CA HIS A 117 -29.58 32.00 -10.41
C HIS A 117 -31.00 32.22 -9.86
N ALA A 118 -31.20 33.31 -9.12
CA ALA A 118 -32.55 33.78 -8.83
C ALA A 118 -33.18 34.26 -10.15
N ALA A 119 -34.26 33.60 -10.57
CA ALA A 119 -35.11 34.11 -11.64
C ALA A 119 -35.83 35.36 -11.11
N GLY A 120 -35.63 36.49 -11.79
CA GLY A 120 -36.37 37.73 -11.57
C GLY A 120 -37.75 37.72 -12.21
#